data_AF-A0A0D3ML20-F1
#
_entry.id   AF-A0A0D3ML20-F1
#
_cell.length_a   1.000
_cell.length_b   1.000
_cell.length_c   1.000
_cell.angle_alpha   90.00
_cell.angle_beta   90.00
_cell.angle_gamma   90.00
#
_symmetry.space_group_name_H-M   'P 1'
#
loop_
_entity.id
_entity.type
_entity.pdbx_description
1 polymer ?
#
loop_
_entity_poly.entity_id
_entity_poly.type
_entity_poly.pdbx_seq_one_letter_code
_entity_poly.pdbx_strand_id
1 'polypeptide(L)'
;MTKKQRNRKIVTQNKRNRIINRRYSTAMKTLNKLFQQKIKSYQNDDNPELKTQIKEEILIIVKKFYSVVDKAVKKNVIHKNNAARRKSNVGKISSKL
;
A
#
# COMPACT_ATOMS: atom_id res chain seq x y z
N MET A 1 9.13 39.08 6.61
CA MET A 1 9.43 38.10 5.54
C MET A 1 8.71 38.53 4.26
N THR A 2 9.41 38.70 3.15
CA THR A 2 8.80 39.21 1.89
C THR A 2 7.89 38.17 1.25
N LYS A 3 6.91 38.62 0.44
CA LYS A 3 6.01 37.73 -0.35
C LYS A 3 6.82 36.70 -1.15
N LYS A 4 7.94 37.12 -1.75
CA LYS A 4 8.86 36.27 -2.52
C LYS A 4 9.52 35.20 -1.65
N GLN A 5 9.98 35.55 -0.45
CA GLN A 5 10.55 34.59 0.51
C GLN A 5 9.50 33.58 1.00
N ARG A 6 8.26 34.03 1.26
CA ARG A 6 7.13 33.15 1.66
C ARG A 6 6.80 32.12 0.59
N ASN A 7 6.67 32.57 -0.65
CA ASN A 7 6.35 31.69 -1.77
C ASN A 7 7.45 30.63 -1.97
N ARG A 8 8.74 31.03 -1.92
CA ARG A 8 9.87 30.09 -2.01
C ARG A 8 9.81 29.02 -0.91
N LYS A 9 9.54 29.41 0.34
CA LYS A 9 9.43 28.49 1.48
C LYS A 9 8.28 27.48 1.30
N ILE A 10 7.10 27.95 0.87
CA ILE A 10 5.95 27.08 0.65
C ILE A 10 6.25 26.07 -0.47
N VAL A 11 6.86 26.53 -1.57
CA VAL A 11 7.22 25.66 -2.70
C VAL A 11 8.21 24.58 -2.28
N THR A 12 9.27 24.91 -1.52
CA THR A 12 10.24 23.90 -1.06
C THR A 12 9.61 22.89 -0.09
N GLN A 13 8.77 23.36 0.84
CA GLN A 13 8.05 22.51 1.77
C GLN A 13 7.09 21.55 1.06
N ASN A 14 6.33 22.05 0.07
CA ASN A 14 5.41 21.24 -0.72
C ASN A 14 6.14 20.21 -1.57
N LYS A 15 7.27 20.56 -2.19
CA LYS A 15 8.11 19.62 -2.95
C LYS A 15 8.61 18.48 -2.06
N ARG A 16 9.11 18.80 -0.86
CA ARG A 16 9.56 17.81 0.12
C ARG A 16 8.42 16.89 0.56
N ASN A 17 7.27 17.46 0.95
CA ASN A 17 6.10 16.70 1.37
C ASN A 17 5.59 15.78 0.25
N ARG A 18 5.57 16.26 -1.00
CA ARG A 18 5.19 15.46 -2.18
C ARG A 18 6.07 14.24 -2.34
N ILE A 19 7.40 14.38 -2.22
CA ILE A 19 8.34 13.26 -2.36
C ILE A 19 8.13 12.22 -1.26
N ILE A 20 7.94 12.67 -0.01
CA ILE A 20 7.68 11.77 1.13
C ILE A 20 6.35 11.02 0.94
N ASN A 21 5.27 11.74 0.62
CA ASN A 21 3.94 11.15 0.40
C ASN A 21 3.92 10.19 -0.78
N ARG A 22 4.73 10.47 -1.82
CA ARG A 22 4.90 9.58 -2.97
C ARG A 22 5.38 8.21 -2.54
N ARG A 23 6.37 8.12 -1.63
CA ARG A 23 6.94 6.84 -1.17
C ARG A 23 5.88 5.93 -0.55
N TYR A 24 5.03 6.47 0.33
CA TYR A 24 3.91 5.72 0.91
C TYR A 24 2.90 5.29 -0.17
N SER A 25 2.53 6.21 -1.05
CA SER A 25 1.56 5.95 -2.12
C SER A 25 2.05 4.86 -3.09
N THR A 26 3.31 4.91 -3.49
CA THR A 26 3.92 3.90 -4.37
C THR A 26 4.07 2.57 -3.65
N ALA A 27 4.55 2.54 -2.40
CA ALA A 27 4.70 1.30 -1.65
C ALA A 27 3.36 0.54 -1.53
N MET A 28 2.26 1.26 -1.21
CA MET A 28 0.94 0.65 -1.16
C MET A 28 0.48 0.14 -2.54
N LYS A 29 0.75 0.86 -3.63
CA LYS A 29 0.40 0.42 -5.00
C LYS A 29 1.19 -0.82 -5.40
N THR A 30 2.49 -0.83 -5.12
CA THR A 30 3.39 -1.95 -5.43
C THR A 30 2.95 -3.21 -4.68
N LEU A 31 2.72 -3.12 -3.37
CA LEU A 31 2.25 -4.26 -2.58
C LEU A 31 0.89 -4.79 -3.05
N ASN A 32 -0.03 -3.89 -3.43
CA ASN A 32 -1.32 -4.30 -3.98
C ASN A 32 -1.18 -5.01 -5.35
N LYS A 33 -0.29 -4.54 -6.22
CA LYS A 33 -0.02 -5.19 -7.52
C LYS A 33 0.62 -6.57 -7.32
N LEU A 34 1.58 -6.68 -6.40
CA LEU A 34 2.22 -7.94 -6.06
C LEU A 34 1.21 -8.94 -5.48
N PHE A 35 0.33 -8.50 -4.58
CA PHE A 35 -0.78 -9.31 -4.05
C PHE A 35 -1.68 -9.85 -5.17
N GLN A 36 -2.12 -8.99 -6.10
CA GLN A 36 -2.94 -9.41 -7.24
C GLN A 36 -2.22 -10.42 -8.14
N GLN A 37 -0.91 -10.27 -8.36
CA GLN A 37 -0.13 -11.21 -9.14
C GLN A 37 -0.05 -12.57 -8.45
N LYS A 38 0.23 -12.61 -7.14
CA LYS A 38 0.32 -13.86 -6.38
C LYS A 38 -1.00 -14.61 -6.26
N ILE A 39 -2.13 -13.89 -6.15
CA ILE A 39 -3.46 -14.51 -6.23
C ILE A 39 -3.69 -15.19 -7.57
N LYS A 40 -3.28 -14.55 -8.68
CA LYS A 40 -3.40 -15.17 -10.00
C LYS A 40 -2.57 -16.44 -10.10
N SER A 41 -1.33 -16.43 -9.59
CA SER A 41 -0.50 -17.65 -9.51
C SER A 41 -1.19 -18.74 -8.69
N TYR A 42 -1.69 -18.41 -7.50
CA TYR A 42 -2.42 -19.35 -6.64
C TYR A 42 -3.65 -19.99 -7.32
N GLN A 43 -4.33 -19.25 -8.20
CA GLN A 43 -5.49 -19.75 -8.94
C GLN A 43 -5.11 -20.65 -10.13
N ASN A 44 -3.92 -20.48 -10.69
CA ASN A 44 -3.46 -21.22 -11.87
C ASN A 44 -2.66 -22.48 -11.51
N ASP A 45 -2.15 -22.59 -10.29
CA ASP A 45 -1.34 -23.73 -9.84
C ASP A 45 -2.23 -24.83 -9.22
N ASP A 46 -2.10 -26.04 -9.77
CA ASP A 46 -2.80 -27.24 -9.29
C ASP A 46 -1.97 -28.07 -8.30
N ASN A 47 -0.66 -27.80 -8.16
CA ASN A 47 0.20 -28.50 -7.23
C ASN A 47 -0.08 -28.06 -5.77
N PRO A 48 -0.51 -28.98 -4.87
CA PRO A 48 -0.86 -28.64 -3.48
C PRO A 48 0.27 -28.02 -2.65
N GLU A 49 1.51 -28.46 -2.86
CA GLU A 49 2.66 -27.99 -2.09
C GLU A 49 3.03 -26.55 -2.48
N LEU A 50 3.12 -26.29 -3.78
CA LEU A 50 3.37 -24.96 -4.32
C LEU A 50 2.27 -23.97 -3.93
N LYS A 51 1.01 -24.42 -3.95
CA LYS A 51 -0.15 -23.63 -3.56
C LYS A 51 -0.10 -23.21 -2.09
N THR A 52 0.40 -24.08 -1.22
CA THR A 52 0.61 -23.78 0.21
C THR A 52 1.69 -22.71 0.39
N GLN A 53 2.81 -22.83 -0.31
CA GLN A 53 3.89 -21.83 -0.28
C GLN A 53 3.40 -20.46 -0.78
N ILE A 54 2.67 -20.41 -1.90
CA ILE A 54 2.11 -19.16 -2.43
C ILE A 54 1.12 -18.54 -1.44
N LYS A 55 0.31 -19.35 -0.75
CA LYS A 55 -0.62 -18.87 0.29
C LYS A 55 0.13 -18.19 1.43
N GLU A 56 1.23 -18.76 1.91
CA GLU A 56 2.06 -18.14 2.95
C GLU A 56 2.65 -16.80 2.50
N GLU A 57 3.17 -16.74 1.27
CA GLU A 57 3.67 -15.49 0.69
C GLU A 57 2.57 -14.41 0.60
N ILE A 58 1.36 -14.79 0.18
CA ILE A 58 0.20 -13.90 0.14
C ILE A 58 -0.07 -13.34 1.54
N LEU A 59 -0.10 -14.18 2.57
CA LEU A 59 -0.33 -13.74 3.96
C LEU A 59 0.74 -12.75 4.43
N ILE A 60 2.01 -12.97 4.10
CA ILE A 60 3.11 -12.06 4.41
C ILE A 60 2.91 -10.71 3.69
N ILE A 61 2.53 -10.72 2.41
CA ILE A 61 2.26 -9.51 1.63
C ILE A 61 1.09 -8.73 2.22
N VAL A 62 0.01 -9.41 2.62
CA VAL A 62 -1.17 -8.79 3.26
C VAL A 62 -0.78 -8.11 4.58
N LYS A 63 -0.01 -8.79 5.44
CA LYS A 63 0.51 -8.21 6.69
C LYS A 63 1.34 -6.95 6.43
N LYS A 64 2.25 -7.00 5.45
CA LYS A 64 3.06 -5.84 5.04
C LYS A 64 2.18 -4.71 4.48
N PHE A 65 1.19 -5.04 3.65
CA PHE A 65 0.25 -4.06 3.09
C PHE A 65 -0.53 -3.33 4.18
N TYR A 66 -1.09 -4.05 5.16
CA TYR A 66 -1.80 -3.43 6.29
C TYR A 66 -0.88 -2.51 7.10
N SER A 67 0.34 -2.95 7.39
CA SER A 67 1.33 -2.12 8.09
C SER A 67 1.61 -0.81 7.35
N VAL A 68 1.79 -0.85 6.02
CA VAL A 68 2.05 0.36 5.22
C VAL A 68 0.82 1.26 5.16
N VAL A 69 -0.38 0.68 5.00
CA VAL A 69 -1.64 1.43 4.97
C VAL A 69 -1.87 2.17 6.29
N ASP A 70 -1.67 1.51 7.43
CA ASP A 70 -1.84 2.15 8.74
C ASP A 70 -0.80 3.23 9.00
N LYS A 71 0.46 2.98 8.62
CA LYS A 71 1.51 4.01 8.67
C LYS A 71 1.16 5.19 7.78
N ALA A 72 0.56 4.98 6.61
CA ALA A 72 0.14 6.06 5.72
C ALA A 72 -1.01 6.90 6.31
N VAL A 73 -1.94 6.28 7.06
CA VAL A 73 -2.97 7.01 7.83
C VAL A 73 -2.33 7.82 8.95
N LYS A 74 -1.47 7.20 9.78
CA LYS A 74 -0.78 7.88 10.89
C LYS A 74 0.05 9.07 10.41
N LYS A 75 0.58 9.01 9.19
CA LYS A 75 1.35 10.09 8.55
C LYS A 75 0.48 11.05 7.72
N ASN A 76 -0.84 10.95 7.81
CA ASN A 76 -1.82 11.79 7.10
C ASN A 76 -1.62 11.82 5.57
N VAL A 77 -1.08 10.74 5.00
CA VAL A 77 -0.91 10.60 3.54
C VAL A 77 -2.22 10.22 2.87
N ILE A 78 -3.04 9.41 3.54
CA ILE A 78 -4.38 9.02 3.09
C ILE A 78 -5.39 9.18 4.22
N HIS A 79 -6.64 9.45 3.87
CA HIS A 79 -7.74 9.51 4.83
C HIS A 79 -8.10 8.12 5.36
N LYS A 80 -8.55 8.05 6.63
CA LYS A 80 -8.94 6.81 7.32
C LYS A 80 -9.96 5.97 6.52
N ASN A 81 -10.93 6.60 5.87
CA ASN A 81 -11.94 5.89 5.08
C ASN A 81 -11.33 5.25 3.82
N ASN A 82 -10.33 5.89 3.21
CA ASN A 82 -9.64 5.31 2.07
C ASN A 82 -8.81 4.09 2.50
N ALA A 83 -8.12 4.18 3.65
CA ALA A 83 -7.41 3.06 4.23
C ALA A 83 -8.35 1.87 4.53
N ALA A 84 -9.50 2.14 5.17
CA ALA A 84 -10.50 1.11 5.47
C ALA A 84 -11.01 0.40 4.21
N ARG A 85 -11.36 1.15 3.15
CA ARG A 85 -11.79 0.56 1.87
C ARG A 85 -10.72 -0.33 1.25
N ARG A 86 -9.46 0.11 1.25
CA ARG A 86 -8.34 -0.66 0.68
C ARG A 86 -8.07 -1.93 1.47
N LYS A 87 -8.15 -1.87 2.80
CA LYS A 87 -8.06 -3.05 3.66
C LYS A 87 -9.21 -4.03 3.43
N SER A 88 -10.44 -3.53 3.35
CA SER A 88 -11.63 -4.37 3.10
C SER A 88 -11.51 -5.12 1.78
N ASN A 89 -11.05 -4.47 0.71
CA ASN A 89 -10.88 -5.13 -0.59
C ASN A 89 -9.88 -6.29 -0.55
N VAL A 90 -8.73 -6.10 0.10
CA VAL A 90 -7.73 -7.17 0.29
C VAL A 90 -8.29 -8.26 1.20
N GLY A 91 -8.93 -7.87 2.30
CA GLY A 91 -9.53 -8.79 3.28
C GLY A 91 -10.57 -9.73 2.67
N LYS A 92 -11.45 -9.22 1.80
CA LYS A 92 -12.48 -10.00 1.10
C LYS A 92 -11.91 -11.10 0.20
N ILE A 93 -10.72 -10.88 -0.35
CA ILE A 93 -10.06 -11.85 -1.22
C ILE A 93 -9.26 -12.83 -0.37
N SER A 94 -8.50 -12.35 0.62
CA SER A 94 -7.72 -13.21 1.50
C SER A 94 -8.57 -14.15 2.35
N SER A 95 -9.79 -13.75 2.71
CA SER A 95 -10.70 -14.61 3.48
C SER A 95 -11.23 -15.80 2.67
N LYS A 96 -11.16 -15.75 1.34
CA LYS A 96 -11.60 -16.81 0.43
C LYS A 96 -10.47 -17.75 0.03
N LEU A 97 -9.25 -17.49 0.49
CA LEU A 97 -8.00 -18.15 0.08
C LEU A 97 -7.55 -19.14 1.14
#